data_AF-A0A9D2BNH7-F1
#
_entry.id   AF-A0A9D2BNH7-F1
#
_cell.length_a   1.000
_cell.length_b   1.000
_cell.length_c   1.000
_cell.angle_alpha   90.00
_cell.angle_beta   90.00
_cell.angle_gamma   90.00
#
_symmetry.space_group_name_H-M   'P 1'
#
loop_
_entity.id
_entity.type
_entity.pdbx_description
1 polymer ?
#
loop_
_entity_poly.entity_id
_entity_poly.type
_entity_poly.pdbx_seq_one_letter_code
_entity_poly.pdbx_strand_id
1 'polypeptide(L)'
;DNQPLPISISIGVDPAIEIASCFESPTTPLGYNELQIAGGLRDQAVELVKCKTVNEYCIANAEYVIEGELLPRLRVREDLNSNTGKAMPEFPGYTGPANPSLPIIKVKAITHRKNPIMQTVIGPSEEHVSLAGIPTEASILRMIEQAMPGKVLNVYCPSFGGGKFVAIIQFKKELPSDEGRQRQAALLAFSAFSELKHVYIVDEDVDIFDINDVMWAMTTRFQGDVDVIIIPGVRTYPLDPSNDPDYSSSIYDHGIACKTIFDGTVPYHLKDCFKRADFMDVDLSKWQVEKY
;
A
#
# COMPACT_ATOMS: atom_id res chain seq x y z
N ASP A 1 20.67 22.48 13.59
CA ASP A 1 22.12 22.32 13.86
C ASP A 1 22.80 21.50 12.79
N ASN A 2 24.09 21.75 12.54
CA ASN A 2 24.91 20.97 11.59
C ASN A 2 25.51 19.73 12.26
N GLN A 3 24.66 18.90 12.84
CA GLN A 3 25.09 17.69 13.53
C GLN A 3 24.74 16.45 12.69
N PRO A 4 25.60 15.42 12.67
CA PRO A 4 25.22 14.12 12.12
C PRO A 4 24.04 13.51 12.89
N LEU A 5 23.17 12.81 12.16
CA LEU A 5 22.05 12.09 12.76
C LEU A 5 22.43 10.61 12.89
N PRO A 6 22.59 10.06 14.12
CA PRO A 6 22.84 8.64 14.31
C PRO A 6 21.63 7.82 13.87
N ILE A 7 21.86 6.71 13.17
CA ILE A 7 20.84 5.78 12.71
C ILE A 7 21.34 4.33 12.80
N SER A 8 20.40 3.39 12.80
CA SER A 8 20.66 1.97 12.58
C SER A 8 19.78 1.45 11.44
N ILE A 9 20.33 0.55 10.61
CA ILE A 9 19.58 -0.18 9.57
C ILE A 9 19.56 -1.64 9.99
N SER A 10 18.37 -2.17 10.30
CA SER A 10 18.19 -3.57 10.69
C SER A 10 17.66 -4.37 9.49
N ILE A 11 18.33 -5.46 9.14
CA ILE A 11 18.00 -6.32 7.99
C ILE A 11 17.78 -7.75 8.48
N GLY A 12 16.78 -8.45 7.93
CA GLY A 12 16.42 -9.79 8.39
C GLY A 12 15.71 -9.70 9.75
N VAL A 13 14.52 -9.13 9.77
CA VAL A 13 13.72 -8.94 10.99
C VAL A 13 12.45 -9.79 10.91
N ASP A 14 11.66 -9.83 11.99
CA ASP A 14 10.33 -10.47 11.93
C ASP A 14 9.47 -9.77 10.85
N PRO A 15 8.82 -10.50 9.92
CA PRO A 15 7.94 -9.90 8.91
C PRO A 15 6.86 -8.97 9.48
N ALA A 16 6.42 -9.18 10.73
CA ALA A 16 5.50 -8.26 11.41
C ALA A 16 6.10 -6.86 11.59
N ILE A 17 7.41 -6.74 11.78
CA ILE A 17 8.15 -5.48 11.85
C ILE A 17 8.20 -4.82 10.47
N GLU A 18 8.50 -5.58 9.43
CA GLU A 18 8.58 -5.05 8.06
C GLU A 18 7.23 -4.47 7.62
N ILE A 19 6.15 -5.23 7.77
CA ILE A 19 4.78 -4.76 7.45
C ILE A 19 4.40 -3.55 8.32
N ALA A 20 4.66 -3.60 9.64
CA ALA A 20 4.32 -2.51 10.54
C ALA A 20 5.04 -1.20 10.19
N SER A 21 6.29 -1.29 9.71
CA SER A 21 7.10 -0.12 9.35
C SER A 21 6.63 0.61 8.07
N CYS A 22 5.71 0.01 7.32
CA CYS A 22 5.16 0.56 6.08
C CYS A 22 3.82 1.31 6.28
N PHE A 23 3.35 1.48 7.51
CA PHE A 23 2.23 2.38 7.78
C PHE A 23 2.65 3.85 7.63
N GLU A 24 1.75 4.66 7.10
CA GLU A 24 1.97 6.08 6.85
C GLU A 24 0.96 6.97 7.62
N SER A 25 1.27 8.26 7.72
CA SER A 25 0.30 9.25 8.16
C SER A 25 -0.91 9.29 7.21
N PRO A 26 -2.15 9.43 7.71
CA PRO A 26 -2.51 9.82 9.08
C PRO A 26 -2.62 8.66 10.09
N THR A 27 -2.50 7.39 9.67
CA THR A 27 -2.66 6.22 10.56
C THR A 27 -1.53 6.14 11.59
N THR A 28 -0.29 6.36 11.15
CA THR A 28 0.90 6.50 11.99
C THR A 28 1.42 7.94 11.87
N PRO A 29 0.86 8.88 12.66
CA PRO A 29 1.28 10.28 12.61
C PRO A 29 2.71 10.46 13.12
N LEU A 30 3.32 11.62 12.83
CA LEU A 30 4.64 11.98 13.34
C LEU A 30 4.75 11.75 14.85
N GLY A 31 5.76 10.96 15.26
CA GLY A 31 6.00 10.59 16.65
C GLY A 31 5.34 9.28 17.08
N TYR A 32 4.53 8.66 16.22
CA TYR A 32 4.13 7.26 16.39
C TYR A 32 5.36 6.36 16.20
N ASN A 33 5.45 5.29 16.98
CA ASN A 33 6.50 4.27 16.81
C ASN A 33 5.85 3.01 16.25
N GLU A 34 6.10 2.73 14.97
CA GLU A 34 5.54 1.64 14.19
C GLU A 34 5.83 0.26 14.81
N LEU A 35 6.90 0.12 15.58
CA LEU A 35 7.22 -1.14 16.29
C LEU A 35 6.13 -1.54 17.29
N GLN A 36 5.29 -0.61 17.74
CA GLN A 36 4.12 -0.93 18.57
C GLN A 36 3.07 -1.74 17.79
N ILE A 37 2.93 -1.52 16.48
CA ILE A 37 2.03 -2.32 15.64
C ILE A 37 2.56 -3.74 15.54
N ALA A 38 3.86 -3.91 15.25
CA ALA A 38 4.51 -5.22 15.23
C ALA A 38 4.35 -5.96 16.56
N GLY A 39 4.54 -5.24 17.68
CA GLY A 39 4.35 -5.81 19.00
C GLY A 39 2.90 -6.20 19.30
N GLY A 40 1.92 -5.42 18.84
CA GLY A 40 0.51 -5.75 18.93
C GLY A 40 0.13 -6.97 18.09
N LEU A 41 0.69 -7.12 16.89
CA LEU A 41 0.49 -8.30 16.02
C LEU A 41 1.03 -9.59 16.64
N ARG A 42 2.11 -9.50 17.42
CA ARG A 42 2.76 -10.64 18.09
C ARG A 42 2.31 -10.86 19.52
N ASP A 43 1.49 -9.97 20.08
CA ASP A 43 1.18 -9.90 21.52
C ASP A 43 2.46 -9.91 22.40
N GLN A 44 3.53 -9.31 21.88
CA GLN A 44 4.85 -9.27 22.50
C GLN A 44 5.63 -8.04 22.02
N ALA A 45 6.19 -7.25 22.95
CA ALA A 45 6.97 -6.07 22.59
C ALA A 45 8.21 -6.44 21.76
N VAL A 46 8.50 -5.62 20.73
CA VAL A 46 9.73 -5.73 19.93
C VAL A 46 10.94 -5.43 20.81
N GLU A 47 11.90 -6.36 20.84
CA GLU A 47 13.12 -6.21 21.63
C GLU A 47 14.14 -5.31 20.92
N LEU A 48 14.61 -4.29 21.65
CA LEU A 48 15.62 -3.35 21.19
C LEU A 48 16.92 -3.50 21.99
N VAL A 49 18.05 -3.30 21.33
CA VAL A 49 19.38 -3.27 21.97
C VAL A 49 20.13 -2.01 21.53
N LYS A 50 20.97 -1.47 22.42
CA LYS A 50 21.82 -0.32 22.08
C LYS A 50 22.84 -0.71 21.00
N CYS A 51 22.96 0.14 19.99
CA CYS A 51 24.04 0.10 19.02
C CYS A 51 25.42 0.19 19.73
N LYS A 52 26.45 -0.40 19.13
CA LYS A 52 27.81 -0.46 19.68
C LYS A 52 28.60 0.83 19.50
N THR A 53 28.31 1.59 18.46
CA THR A 53 29.16 2.70 17.97
C THR A 53 28.42 4.01 17.75
N VAL A 54 27.08 3.99 17.72
CA VAL A 54 26.24 5.19 17.59
C VAL A 54 25.23 5.27 18.73
N ASN A 55 24.79 6.48 19.08
CA ASN A 55 23.80 6.70 20.14
C ASN A 55 22.37 6.45 19.64
N GLU A 56 22.07 5.20 19.30
CA GLU A 56 20.75 4.76 18.84
C GLU A 56 20.47 3.31 19.26
N TYR A 57 19.22 2.86 19.13
CA TYR A 57 18.85 1.46 19.27
C TYR A 57 18.75 0.74 17.92
N CYS A 58 18.87 -0.58 17.93
CA CYS A 58 18.57 -1.45 16.80
C CYS A 58 17.68 -2.62 17.24
N ILE A 59 17.10 -3.33 16.26
CA ILE A 59 16.29 -4.52 16.51
C ILE A 59 17.18 -5.64 17.02
N ALA A 60 16.93 -6.13 18.24
CA ALA A 60 17.84 -7.05 18.94
C ALA A 60 18.01 -8.40 18.25
N ASN A 61 16.97 -8.85 17.55
CA ASN A 61 16.92 -10.14 16.87
C ASN A 61 17.15 -10.04 15.34
N ALA A 62 17.60 -8.89 14.81
CA ALA A 62 17.94 -8.74 13.40
C ALA A 62 19.11 -9.65 12.97
N GLU A 63 19.12 -10.04 11.70
CA GLU A 63 20.22 -10.81 11.08
C GLU A 63 21.48 -9.95 10.90
N TYR A 64 21.30 -8.72 10.40
CA TYR A 64 22.33 -7.69 10.29
C TYR A 64 21.86 -6.36 10.87
N VAL A 65 22.79 -5.61 11.46
CA VAL A 65 22.61 -4.20 11.82
C VAL A 65 23.78 -3.39 11.29
N ILE A 66 23.47 -2.39 10.45
CA ILE A 66 24.43 -1.39 9.97
C ILE A 66 24.25 -0.13 10.81
N GLU A 67 25.28 0.22 11.58
CA GLU A 67 25.29 1.42 12.42
C GLU A 67 26.00 2.56 11.69
N GLY A 68 25.41 3.75 11.70
CA GLY A 68 26.00 4.88 10.98
C GLY A 68 25.43 6.24 11.36
N GLU A 69 25.94 7.26 10.68
CA GLU A 69 25.51 8.64 10.83
C GLU A 69 25.16 9.23 9.47
N LEU A 70 23.98 9.83 9.35
CA LEU A 70 23.63 10.67 8.20
C LEU A 70 24.41 11.98 8.29
N LEU A 71 25.25 12.23 7.28
CA LEU A 71 26.14 13.40 7.27
C LEU A 71 25.40 14.66 6.80
N PRO A 72 25.41 15.75 7.58
CA PRO A 72 24.73 16.97 7.18
C PRO A 72 25.48 17.61 6.01
N ARG A 73 24.71 18.21 5.08
CA ARG A 73 25.19 18.93 3.88
C ARG A 73 25.98 18.13 2.85
N LEU A 74 26.40 16.90 3.14
CA LEU A 74 27.05 16.06 2.16
C LEU A 74 26.01 15.34 1.30
N ARG A 75 26.24 15.34 -0.02
CA ARG A 75 25.35 14.73 -1.01
C ARG A 75 26.13 13.90 -2.00
N VAL A 76 25.50 12.86 -2.55
CA VAL A 76 26.06 12.00 -3.60
C VAL A 76 25.00 11.72 -4.64
N ARG A 77 25.42 11.66 -5.90
CA ARG A 77 24.60 11.13 -6.99
C ARG A 77 24.55 9.61 -6.88
N GLU A 78 23.36 9.01 -6.95
CA GLU A 78 23.13 7.59 -6.73
C GLU A 78 23.94 6.68 -7.67
N ASP A 79 23.98 7.01 -8.95
CA ASP A 79 24.72 6.27 -9.98
C ASP A 79 26.16 6.77 -10.17
N LEU A 80 26.78 7.37 -9.14
CA LEU A 80 28.15 7.92 -9.22
C LEU A 80 29.15 6.94 -9.87
N ASN A 81 29.06 5.65 -9.53
CA ASN A 81 29.99 4.62 -9.98
C ASN A 81 29.55 3.89 -11.26
N SER A 82 28.27 3.98 -11.65
CA SER A 82 27.72 3.22 -12.78
C SER A 82 27.37 4.10 -13.99
N ASN A 83 27.03 5.38 -13.77
CA ASN A 83 26.63 6.35 -14.81
C ASN A 83 25.47 5.88 -15.71
N THR A 84 24.57 5.06 -15.18
CA THR A 84 23.44 4.49 -15.92
C THR A 84 22.28 5.50 -16.09
N GLY A 85 22.25 6.58 -15.31
CA GLY A 85 21.10 7.47 -15.18
C GLY A 85 19.90 6.82 -14.48
N LYS A 86 20.07 5.61 -13.93
CA LYS A 86 19.01 4.77 -13.35
C LYS A 86 19.37 4.30 -11.95
N ALA A 87 18.36 4.23 -11.09
CA ALA A 87 18.45 3.69 -9.74
C ALA A 87 18.15 2.18 -9.76
N MET A 88 16.89 1.82 -9.50
CA MET A 88 16.37 0.46 -9.46
C MET A 88 14.96 0.38 -10.07
N PRO A 89 14.41 -0.82 -10.32
CA PRO A 89 13.00 -0.94 -10.67
C PRO A 89 12.13 -0.56 -9.46
N GLU A 90 11.08 0.21 -9.75
CA GLU A 90 10.14 0.74 -8.78
C GLU A 90 8.84 -0.06 -8.80
N PHE A 91 8.03 0.05 -7.75
CA PHE A 91 6.77 -0.71 -7.64
C PHE A 91 5.76 -0.49 -8.78
N PRO A 92 5.71 0.66 -9.49
CA PRO A 92 4.83 0.80 -10.65
C PRO A 92 5.26 -0.04 -11.87
N GLY A 93 6.43 -0.69 -11.80
CA GLY A 93 6.95 -1.57 -12.86
C GLY A 93 7.98 -0.91 -13.80
N TYR A 94 8.44 0.30 -13.50
CA TYR A 94 9.43 1.04 -14.31
C TYR A 94 10.74 1.24 -13.56
N THR A 95 11.86 1.36 -14.28
CA THR A 95 13.15 1.70 -13.66
C THR A 95 13.25 3.19 -13.36
N GLY A 96 13.34 3.51 -12.07
CA GLY A 96 13.46 4.86 -11.53
C GLY A 96 14.74 5.57 -12.00
N PRO A 97 14.70 6.90 -12.16
CA PRO A 97 15.89 7.67 -12.47
C PRO A 97 16.84 7.71 -11.26
N ALA A 98 18.15 7.72 -11.51
CA ALA A 98 19.12 7.93 -10.45
C ALA A 98 18.92 9.29 -9.79
N ASN A 99 18.89 9.34 -8.47
CA ASN A 99 18.77 10.60 -7.75
C ASN A 99 20.11 11.38 -7.80
N PRO A 100 20.11 12.66 -8.23
CA PRO A 100 21.33 13.46 -8.34
C PRO A 100 21.94 13.88 -6.99
N SER A 101 21.20 13.76 -5.88
CA SER A 101 21.57 14.37 -4.60
C SER A 101 20.95 13.63 -3.39
N LEU A 102 21.49 12.45 -3.07
CA LEU A 102 21.13 11.67 -1.89
C LEU A 102 21.98 12.04 -0.67
N PRO A 103 21.43 11.96 0.56
CA PRO A 103 22.24 12.03 1.77
C PRO A 103 23.18 10.81 1.87
N ILE A 104 24.31 10.97 2.57
CA ILE A 104 25.30 9.90 2.76
C ILE A 104 25.24 9.38 4.19
N ILE A 105 25.13 8.07 4.33
CA ILE A 105 25.30 7.36 5.60
C ILE A 105 26.78 6.98 5.74
N LYS A 106 27.44 7.49 6.78
CA LYS A 106 28.80 7.07 7.15
C LYS A 106 28.72 5.89 8.11
N VAL A 107 28.92 4.69 7.60
CA VAL A 107 28.96 3.46 8.39
C VAL A 107 30.08 3.51 9.43
N LYS A 108 29.76 3.14 10.67
CA LYS A 108 30.68 3.05 11.82
C LYS A 108 30.96 1.60 12.22
N ALA A 109 29.92 0.76 12.17
CA ALA A 109 30.03 -0.66 12.44
C ALA A 109 28.98 -1.43 11.65
N ILE A 110 29.26 -2.71 11.42
CA ILE A 110 28.29 -3.71 10.99
C ILE A 110 28.32 -4.81 12.04
N THR A 111 27.19 -5.10 12.65
CA THR A 111 27.02 -6.21 13.59
C THR A 111 26.03 -7.22 13.00
N HIS A 112 26.19 -8.50 13.34
CA HIS A 112 25.37 -9.56 12.76
C HIS A 112 25.33 -10.81 13.65
N ARG A 113 24.36 -11.68 13.40
CA ARG A 113 24.26 -13.01 14.03
C ARG A 113 25.34 -13.97 13.55
N LYS A 114 25.52 -15.10 14.23
CA LYS A 114 26.35 -16.19 13.69
C LYS A 114 25.63 -16.80 12.48
N ASN A 115 26.30 -16.84 11.32
CA ASN A 115 25.73 -17.29 10.04
C ASN A 115 24.47 -16.49 9.62
N PRO A 116 24.62 -15.16 9.42
CA PRO A 116 23.48 -14.29 9.20
C PRO A 116 22.84 -14.49 7.81
N ILE A 117 21.54 -14.23 7.71
CA ILE A 117 20.78 -14.25 6.45
C ILE A 117 20.65 -12.83 5.90
N MET A 118 21.04 -12.62 4.65
CA MET A 118 20.83 -11.33 3.96
C MET A 118 19.47 -11.35 3.27
N GLN A 119 18.47 -10.76 3.92
CA GLN A 119 17.14 -10.58 3.34
C GLN A 119 17.12 -9.33 2.43
N THR A 120 16.51 -9.48 1.25
CA THR A 120 16.26 -8.40 0.30
C THR A 120 15.10 -8.80 -0.60
N VAL A 121 14.54 -7.83 -1.31
CA VAL A 121 13.48 -8.05 -2.30
C VAL A 121 14.04 -8.08 -3.73
N ILE A 122 13.29 -8.68 -4.65
CA ILE A 122 13.56 -8.67 -6.09
C ILE A 122 12.33 -8.10 -6.80
N GLY A 123 12.54 -7.17 -7.73
CA GLY A 123 11.45 -6.52 -8.45
C GLY A 123 11.34 -5.05 -8.12
N PRO A 124 10.38 -4.64 -7.26
CA PRO A 124 10.19 -5.24 -5.92
C PRO A 124 9.02 -6.24 -5.77
N SER A 125 8.27 -6.50 -6.85
CA SER A 125 7.26 -7.59 -6.98
C SER A 125 6.19 -7.64 -5.87
N GLU A 126 5.63 -8.83 -5.62
CA GLU A 126 4.58 -9.07 -4.61
C GLU A 126 5.03 -8.80 -3.18
N GLU A 127 6.35 -8.76 -2.93
CA GLU A 127 6.86 -8.41 -1.61
C GLU A 127 6.57 -6.94 -1.28
N HIS A 128 6.75 -6.02 -2.25
CA HIS A 128 6.27 -4.64 -2.08
C HIS A 128 4.75 -4.56 -1.95
N VAL A 129 4.00 -5.34 -2.74
CA VAL A 129 2.53 -5.35 -2.66
C VAL A 129 2.08 -5.74 -1.27
N SER A 130 2.70 -6.75 -0.66
CA SER A 130 2.38 -7.18 0.70
C SER A 130 2.79 -6.13 1.74
N LEU A 131 4.01 -5.59 1.63
CA LEU A 131 4.55 -4.61 2.57
C LEU A 131 3.76 -3.30 2.56
N ALA A 132 3.37 -2.78 1.40
CA ALA A 132 2.63 -1.53 1.28
C ALA A 132 1.10 -1.71 1.30
N GLY A 133 0.61 -2.80 0.70
CA GLY A 133 -0.83 -3.08 0.54
C GLY A 133 -1.52 -3.35 1.86
N ILE A 134 -0.97 -4.24 2.70
CA ILE A 134 -1.60 -4.60 3.99
C ILE A 134 -1.77 -3.38 4.90
N PRO A 135 -0.77 -2.51 5.11
CA PRO A 135 -0.96 -1.26 5.86
C PRO A 135 -1.97 -0.30 5.23
N THR A 136 -2.01 -0.23 3.91
CA THR A 136 -2.95 0.62 3.17
C THR A 136 -4.39 0.14 3.37
N GLU A 137 -4.64 -1.17 3.18
CA GLU A 137 -5.93 -1.82 3.43
C GLU A 137 -6.40 -1.60 4.87
N ALA A 138 -5.53 -1.85 5.85
CA ALA A 138 -5.83 -1.66 7.27
C ALA A 138 -6.16 -0.19 7.60
N SER A 139 -5.46 0.76 7.00
CA SER A 139 -5.69 2.20 7.17
C SER A 139 -7.05 2.63 6.61
N ILE A 140 -7.37 2.17 5.40
CA ILE A 140 -8.66 2.45 4.74
C ILE A 140 -9.81 1.83 5.53
N LEU A 141 -9.71 0.55 5.87
CA LEU A 141 -10.71 -0.17 6.66
C LEU A 141 -10.98 0.53 7.98
N ARG A 142 -9.91 0.88 8.72
CA ARG A 142 -10.04 1.59 10.01
C ARG A 142 -10.75 2.93 9.85
N MET A 143 -10.38 3.74 8.85
CA MET A 143 -10.99 5.06 8.67
C MET A 143 -12.45 4.95 8.27
N ILE A 144 -12.79 4.04 7.37
CA ILE A 144 -14.17 3.85 6.92
C ILE A 144 -15.04 3.27 8.03
N GLU A 145 -14.54 2.27 8.76
CA GLU A 145 -15.29 1.66 9.88
C GLU A 145 -15.62 2.69 10.97
N GLN A 146 -14.72 3.64 11.24
CA GLN A 146 -15.00 4.75 12.16
C GLN A 146 -16.10 5.70 11.67
N ALA A 147 -16.22 5.90 10.35
CA ALA A 147 -17.16 6.83 9.74
C ALA A 147 -18.53 6.19 9.43
N MET A 148 -18.53 4.91 9.03
CA MET A 148 -19.72 4.16 8.61
C MET A 148 -19.60 2.67 9.00
N PRO A 149 -19.77 2.34 10.28
CA PRO A 149 -19.57 0.99 10.79
C PRO A 149 -20.35 -0.08 10.02
N GLY A 150 -19.66 -1.17 9.68
CA GLY A 150 -20.25 -2.37 9.06
C GLY A 150 -20.65 -2.24 7.58
N LYS A 151 -20.27 -1.15 6.89
CA LYS A 151 -20.63 -0.94 5.48
C LYS A 151 -19.58 -1.38 4.48
N VAL A 152 -18.30 -1.34 4.86
CA VAL A 152 -17.22 -1.95 4.08
C VAL A 152 -16.90 -3.29 4.70
N LEU A 153 -17.06 -4.36 3.91
CA LEU A 153 -16.77 -5.72 4.36
C LEU A 153 -15.28 -6.04 4.25
N ASN A 154 -14.64 -5.52 3.19
CA ASN A 154 -13.23 -5.75 2.95
C ASN A 154 -12.64 -4.70 2.00
N VAL A 155 -11.32 -4.57 2.01
CA VAL A 155 -10.55 -3.73 1.09
C VAL A 155 -9.34 -4.52 0.63
N TYR A 156 -9.04 -4.46 -0.66
CA TYR A 156 -7.86 -5.07 -1.26
C TYR A 156 -7.06 -4.06 -2.07
N CYS A 157 -5.76 -4.02 -1.87
CA CYS A 157 -4.80 -3.21 -2.61
C CYS A 157 -4.00 -4.13 -3.55
N PRO A 158 -4.48 -4.31 -4.80
CA PRO A 158 -3.99 -5.36 -5.66
C PRO A 158 -2.59 -5.13 -6.23
N SER A 159 -1.98 -6.21 -6.69
CA SER A 159 -0.65 -6.23 -7.28
C SER A 159 -0.49 -5.33 -8.49
N PHE A 160 -1.53 -5.21 -9.32
CA PHE A 160 -1.50 -4.30 -10.48
C PHE A 160 -1.50 -2.81 -10.10
N GLY A 161 -1.81 -2.49 -8.83
CA GLY A 161 -1.63 -1.17 -8.24
C GLY A 161 -0.38 -1.07 -7.34
N GLY A 162 0.45 -2.11 -7.28
CA GLY A 162 1.63 -2.18 -6.42
C GLY A 162 1.33 -2.11 -4.92
N GLY A 163 0.09 -2.40 -4.51
CA GLY A 163 -0.36 -2.20 -3.12
C GLY A 163 -0.62 -0.73 -2.73
N LYS A 164 -0.53 0.23 -3.66
CA LYS A 164 -0.59 1.67 -3.35
C LYS A 164 -1.52 2.48 -4.25
N PHE A 165 -1.54 2.24 -5.56
CA PHE A 165 -2.28 3.07 -6.51
C PHE A 165 -3.75 2.71 -6.67
N VAL A 166 -4.11 1.48 -6.30
CA VAL A 166 -5.48 0.98 -6.45
C VAL A 166 -5.97 0.41 -5.13
N ALA A 167 -7.21 0.71 -4.79
CA ALA A 167 -7.98 0.01 -3.77
C ALA A 167 -9.27 -0.53 -4.39
N ILE A 168 -9.62 -1.76 -4.05
CA ILE A 168 -10.90 -2.39 -4.37
C ILE A 168 -11.66 -2.52 -3.07
N ILE A 169 -12.82 -1.87 -2.97
CA ILE A 169 -13.65 -1.82 -1.76
C ILE A 169 -14.87 -2.71 -1.97
N GLN A 170 -15.05 -3.69 -1.09
CA GLN A 170 -16.26 -4.49 -1.03
C GLN A 170 -17.27 -3.81 -0.10
N PHE A 171 -18.37 -3.30 -0.66
CA PHE A 171 -19.34 -2.48 0.04
C PHE A 171 -20.71 -3.16 0.10
N LYS A 172 -21.37 -3.12 1.27
CA LYS A 172 -22.68 -3.74 1.48
C LYS A 172 -23.77 -2.70 1.72
N LYS A 173 -24.71 -2.60 0.78
CA LYS A 173 -25.93 -1.79 0.93
C LYS A 173 -27.06 -2.65 1.52
N GLU A 174 -27.54 -2.31 2.71
CA GLU A 174 -28.60 -3.05 3.40
C GLU A 174 -29.91 -2.26 3.46
N LEU A 175 -29.81 -0.93 3.54
CA LEU A 175 -30.95 -0.01 3.64
C LEU A 175 -30.94 1.00 2.47
N PRO A 176 -32.08 1.60 2.11
CA PRO A 176 -32.12 2.64 1.08
C PRO A 176 -31.17 3.81 1.36
N SER A 177 -30.94 4.13 2.64
CA SER A 177 -30.04 5.20 3.10
C SER A 177 -28.54 4.87 2.93
N ASP A 178 -28.20 3.64 2.55
CA ASP A 178 -26.83 3.27 2.22
C ASP A 178 -26.45 3.68 0.79
N GLU A 179 -27.43 3.98 -0.07
CA GLU A 179 -27.16 4.50 -1.40
C GLU A 179 -26.42 5.85 -1.32
N GLY A 180 -25.39 6.00 -2.12
CA GLY A 180 -24.44 7.11 -2.08
C GLY A 180 -23.30 6.94 -1.06
N ARG A 181 -23.43 6.09 -0.04
CA ARG A 181 -22.37 5.87 0.96
C ARG A 181 -21.17 5.12 0.38
N GLN A 182 -21.35 4.33 -0.67
CA GLN A 182 -20.25 3.67 -1.36
C GLN A 182 -19.25 4.70 -1.91
N ARG A 183 -19.74 5.80 -2.51
CA ARG A 183 -18.87 6.87 -3.02
C ARG A 183 -18.22 7.65 -1.88
N GLN A 184 -18.90 7.81 -0.74
CA GLN A 184 -18.30 8.35 0.48
C GLN A 184 -17.15 7.46 1.00
N ALA A 185 -17.29 6.12 0.94
CA ALA A 185 -16.23 5.18 1.31
C ALA A 185 -14.98 5.36 0.43
N ALA A 186 -15.14 5.58 -0.88
CA ALA A 186 -14.02 5.87 -1.77
C ALA A 186 -13.34 7.22 -1.48
N LEU A 187 -14.10 8.27 -1.15
CA LEU A 187 -13.52 9.55 -0.73
C LEU A 187 -12.70 9.40 0.57
N LEU A 188 -13.18 8.59 1.51
CA LEU A 188 -12.45 8.25 2.73
C LEU A 188 -11.19 7.43 2.43
N ALA A 189 -11.23 6.50 1.47
CA ALA A 189 -10.04 5.76 1.06
C ALA A 189 -8.94 6.69 0.53
N PHE A 190 -9.30 7.66 -0.33
CA PHE A 190 -8.34 8.69 -0.78
C PHE A 190 -7.82 9.59 0.34
N SER A 191 -8.57 9.74 1.43
CA SER A 191 -8.17 10.52 2.60
C SER A 191 -7.27 9.71 3.55
N ALA A 192 -7.51 8.40 3.65
CA ALA A 192 -6.70 7.47 4.42
C ALA A 192 -5.35 7.22 3.77
N PHE A 193 -5.28 7.23 2.44
CA PHE A 193 -4.06 7.01 1.70
C PHE A 193 -3.97 7.93 0.49
N SER A 194 -3.19 9.01 0.62
CA SER A 194 -3.11 10.07 -0.39
C SER A 194 -2.50 9.61 -1.71
N GLU A 195 -1.77 8.50 -1.73
CA GLU A 195 -1.09 7.99 -2.92
C GLU A 195 -1.98 7.06 -3.77
N LEU A 196 -3.20 6.75 -3.30
CA LEU A 196 -4.21 6.07 -4.12
C LEU A 196 -4.59 6.92 -5.33
N LYS A 197 -4.65 6.29 -6.50
CA LYS A 197 -5.08 6.90 -7.77
C LYS A 197 -6.49 6.47 -8.17
N HIS A 198 -6.79 5.18 -8.04
CA HIS A 198 -8.07 4.61 -8.44
C HIS A 198 -8.72 3.84 -7.29
N VAL A 199 -10.04 3.98 -7.18
CA VAL A 199 -10.85 3.17 -6.28
C VAL A 199 -11.93 2.46 -7.08
N TYR A 200 -11.97 1.14 -6.99
CA TYR A 200 -13.05 0.31 -7.50
C TYR A 200 -13.96 -0.06 -6.34
N ILE A 201 -15.27 -0.01 -6.55
CA ILE A 201 -16.24 -0.39 -5.53
C ILE A 201 -17.18 -1.44 -6.10
N VAL A 202 -17.37 -2.52 -5.35
CA VAL A 202 -18.19 -3.67 -5.74
C VAL A 202 -19.06 -4.13 -4.58
N ASP A 203 -20.15 -4.83 -4.86
CA ASP A 203 -21.03 -5.41 -3.83
C ASP A 203 -20.39 -6.60 -3.11
N GLU A 204 -21.03 -7.03 -2.02
CA GLU A 204 -20.65 -8.16 -1.16
C GLU A 204 -20.55 -9.53 -1.86
N ASP A 205 -21.11 -9.67 -3.06
CA ASP A 205 -21.13 -10.92 -3.84
C ASP A 205 -20.06 -10.98 -4.94
N VAL A 206 -19.11 -10.04 -4.93
CA VAL A 206 -17.94 -9.99 -5.82
C VAL A 206 -16.69 -10.32 -5.02
N ASP A 207 -15.92 -11.30 -5.47
CA ASP A 207 -14.60 -11.60 -4.89
C ASP A 207 -13.60 -10.52 -5.32
N ILE A 208 -13.19 -9.67 -4.38
CA ILE A 208 -12.25 -8.59 -4.64
C ILE A 208 -10.82 -9.06 -4.93
N PHE A 209 -10.47 -10.30 -4.57
CA PHE A 209 -9.16 -10.87 -4.83
C PHE A 209 -9.06 -11.51 -6.23
N ASP A 210 -10.20 -11.79 -6.88
CA ASP A 210 -10.26 -12.20 -8.29
C ASP A 210 -10.55 -10.99 -9.19
N ILE A 211 -9.52 -10.53 -9.90
CA ILE A 211 -9.67 -9.41 -10.85
C ILE A 211 -10.70 -9.70 -11.94
N ASN A 212 -10.93 -10.96 -12.32
CA ASN A 212 -11.96 -11.29 -13.30
C ASN A 212 -13.35 -11.03 -12.76
N ASP A 213 -13.59 -11.29 -11.47
CA ASP A 213 -14.90 -11.05 -10.83
C ASP A 213 -15.14 -9.54 -10.62
N VAL A 214 -14.08 -8.80 -10.27
CA VAL A 214 -14.13 -7.32 -10.23
C VAL A 214 -14.42 -6.75 -11.61
N MET A 215 -13.75 -7.24 -12.66
CA MET A 215 -14.00 -6.78 -14.03
C MET A 215 -15.37 -7.23 -14.56
N TRP A 216 -15.91 -8.37 -14.10
CA TRP A 216 -17.29 -8.76 -14.35
C TRP A 216 -18.28 -7.75 -13.77
N ALA A 217 -18.05 -7.28 -12.54
CA ALA A 217 -18.86 -6.21 -11.94
C ALA A 217 -18.74 -4.91 -12.76
N MET A 218 -17.53 -4.51 -13.16
CA MET A 218 -17.31 -3.35 -14.03
C MET A 218 -17.90 -3.49 -15.44
N THR A 219 -18.25 -4.71 -15.86
CA THR A 219 -18.88 -4.96 -17.18
C THR A 219 -20.39 -4.96 -17.09
N THR A 220 -20.94 -5.52 -16.02
CA THR A 220 -22.38 -5.84 -15.92
C THR A 220 -23.16 -4.95 -14.97
N ARG A 221 -22.49 -4.20 -14.09
CA ARG A 221 -23.09 -3.33 -13.05
C ARG A 221 -22.65 -1.87 -13.15
N PHE A 222 -22.17 -1.45 -14.31
CA PHE A 222 -21.48 -0.18 -14.49
C PHE A 222 -21.85 0.46 -15.84
N GLN A 223 -22.10 1.77 -15.84
CA GLN A 223 -22.24 2.61 -17.03
C GLN A 223 -21.27 3.78 -16.95
N GLY A 224 -20.38 3.92 -17.95
CA GLY A 224 -19.23 4.84 -17.87
C GLY A 224 -19.58 6.32 -17.73
N ASP A 225 -20.76 6.75 -18.16
CA ASP A 225 -21.28 8.11 -18.03
C ASP A 225 -22.02 8.37 -16.70
N VAL A 226 -22.29 7.32 -15.91
CA VAL A 226 -23.03 7.37 -14.64
C VAL A 226 -22.13 7.05 -13.44
N ASP A 227 -21.23 6.09 -13.61
CA ASP A 227 -20.55 5.40 -12.52
C ASP A 227 -19.04 5.73 -12.43
N VAL A 228 -18.56 6.60 -13.31
CA VAL A 228 -17.20 7.17 -13.24
C VAL A 228 -17.25 8.54 -12.57
N ILE A 229 -16.47 8.69 -11.49
CA ILE A 229 -16.27 9.99 -10.84
C ILE A 229 -14.81 10.39 -11.02
N ILE A 230 -14.61 11.49 -11.73
CA ILE A 230 -13.32 12.05 -12.11
C ILE A 230 -12.97 13.19 -11.15
N ILE A 231 -11.82 13.11 -10.49
CA ILE A 231 -11.31 14.12 -9.54
C ILE A 231 -9.94 14.60 -10.05
N PRO A 232 -9.90 15.64 -10.89
CA PRO A 232 -8.64 16.14 -11.46
C PRO A 232 -7.81 16.92 -10.46
N GLY A 233 -6.49 17.00 -10.70
CA GLY A 233 -5.61 17.94 -10.01
C GLY A 233 -5.25 17.57 -8.57
N VAL A 234 -5.26 16.28 -8.21
CA VAL A 234 -4.96 15.82 -6.84
C VAL A 234 -3.53 15.26 -6.77
N ARG A 235 -2.74 15.71 -5.80
CA ARG A 235 -1.40 15.14 -5.54
C ARG A 235 -1.55 13.66 -5.19
N THR A 236 -0.82 12.81 -5.90
CA THR A 236 -0.88 11.36 -5.75
C THR A 236 0.52 10.82 -5.51
N TYR A 237 1.25 10.43 -6.56
CA TYR A 237 2.59 9.87 -6.39
C TYR A 237 3.47 10.12 -7.63
N PRO A 238 4.75 10.49 -7.46
CA PRO A 238 5.64 10.85 -8.57
C PRO A 238 6.14 9.66 -9.40
N LEU A 239 6.12 8.43 -8.86
CA LEU A 239 6.62 7.27 -9.61
C LEU A 239 5.65 6.74 -10.67
N ASP A 240 4.41 7.22 -10.71
CA ASP A 240 3.52 6.98 -11.84
C ASP A 240 3.89 7.91 -13.00
N PRO A 241 4.39 7.38 -14.14
CA PRO A 241 4.84 8.22 -15.26
C PRO A 241 3.71 8.97 -15.97
N SER A 242 2.44 8.62 -15.72
CA SER A 242 1.29 9.36 -16.27
C SER A 242 0.86 10.54 -15.40
N ASN A 243 1.40 10.67 -14.18
CA ASN A 243 1.14 11.80 -13.29
C ASN A 243 2.04 12.99 -13.67
N ASP A 244 1.96 13.43 -14.92
CA ASP A 244 2.85 14.43 -15.49
C ASP A 244 2.09 15.43 -16.39
N PRO A 245 2.48 16.72 -16.41
CA PRO A 245 1.88 17.72 -17.30
C PRO A 245 1.90 17.32 -18.78
N ASP A 246 2.89 16.53 -19.21
CA ASP A 246 2.97 16.03 -20.59
C ASP A 246 1.84 15.02 -20.92
N TYR A 247 1.29 14.34 -19.91
CA TYR A 247 0.24 13.34 -20.10
C TYR A 247 -1.16 13.97 -20.14
N SER A 248 -1.39 15.05 -19.38
CA SER A 248 -2.69 15.74 -19.32
C SER A 248 -2.53 17.22 -18.97
N SER A 249 -3.24 18.08 -19.70
CA SER A 249 -3.28 19.52 -19.43
C SER A 249 -3.93 19.90 -18.09
N SER A 250 -4.62 18.96 -17.43
CA SER A 250 -5.16 19.13 -16.08
C SER A 250 -4.13 18.90 -14.97
N ILE A 251 -2.94 18.41 -15.32
CA ILE A 251 -1.83 18.15 -14.41
C ILE A 251 -0.87 19.34 -14.49
N TYR A 252 -0.75 20.07 -13.38
CA TYR A 252 0.08 21.29 -13.33
C TYR A 252 1.50 21.05 -12.83
N ASP A 253 1.77 19.89 -12.25
CA ASP A 253 3.05 19.54 -11.66
C ASP A 253 3.23 18.02 -11.59
N HIS A 254 4.48 17.55 -11.62
CA HIS A 254 4.83 16.14 -11.59
C HIS A 254 4.37 15.47 -10.28
N GLY A 255 3.74 14.30 -10.38
CA GLY A 255 3.11 13.59 -9.26
C GLY A 255 1.69 14.07 -8.91
N ILE A 256 1.12 15.03 -9.65
CA ILE A 256 -0.33 15.31 -9.62
C ILE A 256 -1.02 14.36 -10.60
N ALA A 257 -2.17 13.83 -10.20
CA ALA A 257 -2.97 12.91 -11.00
C ALA A 257 -4.42 13.40 -11.13
N CYS A 258 -5.13 12.78 -12.07
CA CYS A 258 -6.57 12.63 -11.94
C CYS A 258 -6.85 11.34 -11.14
N LYS A 259 -7.54 11.47 -10.01
CA LYS A 259 -8.06 10.33 -9.27
C LYS A 259 -9.43 9.93 -9.82
N THR A 260 -9.74 8.65 -9.78
CA THR A 260 -10.99 8.13 -10.37
C THR A 260 -11.65 7.11 -9.46
N ILE A 261 -12.96 7.24 -9.27
CA ILE A 261 -13.80 6.24 -8.62
C ILE A 261 -14.58 5.50 -9.70
N PHE A 262 -14.56 4.18 -9.64
CA PHE A 262 -15.36 3.28 -10.47
C PHE A 262 -16.38 2.58 -9.58
N ASP A 263 -17.64 3.01 -9.68
CA ASP A 263 -18.74 2.49 -8.86
C ASP A 263 -19.46 1.34 -9.59
N GLY A 264 -19.00 0.10 -9.37
CA GLY A 264 -19.68 -1.10 -9.90
C GLY A 264 -20.66 -1.71 -8.91
N THR A 265 -21.14 -0.94 -7.92
CA THR A 265 -22.17 -1.40 -7.00
C THR A 265 -23.54 -1.27 -7.64
N VAL A 266 -24.40 -2.26 -7.45
CA VAL A 266 -25.78 -2.21 -7.92
C VAL A 266 -26.50 -1.06 -7.21
N PRO A 267 -27.22 -0.18 -7.92
CA PRO A 267 -28.10 0.80 -7.29
C PRO A 267 -29.09 0.10 -6.37
N TYR A 268 -29.27 0.57 -5.13
CA TYR A 268 -29.99 -0.16 -4.09
C TYR A 268 -31.37 -0.65 -4.53
N HIS A 269 -32.11 0.22 -5.22
CA HIS A 269 -33.46 -0.06 -5.72
C HIS A 269 -33.52 -1.14 -6.83
N LEU A 270 -32.37 -1.56 -7.37
CA LEU A 270 -32.25 -2.60 -8.39
C LEU A 270 -31.62 -3.90 -7.87
N LYS A 271 -31.20 -4.00 -6.59
CA LYS A 271 -30.47 -5.18 -6.07
C LYS A 271 -31.14 -6.53 -6.38
N ASP A 272 -32.48 -6.59 -6.35
CA ASP A 272 -33.22 -7.80 -6.68
C ASP A 272 -33.06 -8.27 -8.14
N CYS A 273 -32.77 -7.37 -9.07
CA CYS A 273 -32.58 -7.67 -10.49
C CYS A 273 -31.16 -8.17 -10.82
N PHE A 274 -30.20 -8.03 -9.91
CA PHE A 274 -28.77 -8.29 -10.14
C PHE A 274 -28.21 -9.42 -9.28
N LYS A 275 -29.09 -10.26 -8.75
CA LYS A 275 -28.72 -11.50 -8.06
C LYS A 275 -27.96 -12.41 -9.03
N ARG A 276 -26.76 -12.84 -8.65
CA ARG A 276 -26.01 -13.86 -9.40
C ARG A 276 -26.83 -15.15 -9.45
N ALA A 277 -26.55 -15.98 -10.46
CA ALA A 277 -27.21 -17.27 -10.59
C ALA A 277 -26.95 -18.11 -9.33
N ASP A 278 -28.03 -18.53 -8.67
CA ASP A 278 -27.97 -19.31 -7.44
C ASP A 278 -27.75 -20.78 -7.77
N PHE A 279 -26.56 -21.29 -7.47
CA PHE A 279 -26.22 -22.69 -7.65
C PHE A 279 -26.49 -23.45 -6.35
N MET A 280 -26.93 -24.70 -6.46
CA MET A 280 -27.15 -25.55 -5.29
C MET A 280 -25.84 -25.73 -4.51
N ASP A 281 -25.86 -25.42 -3.21
CA ASP A 281 -24.75 -25.74 -2.31
C ASP A 281 -24.52 -27.24 -2.25
N VAL A 282 -23.34 -27.65 -2.71
CA VAL A 282 -22.92 -29.05 -2.78
C VAL A 282 -21.66 -29.27 -1.96
N ASP A 283 -21.69 -30.27 -1.08
CA ASP A 283 -20.52 -30.73 -0.33
C ASP A 283 -19.54 -31.49 -1.24
N LEU A 284 -18.63 -30.74 -1.89
CA LEU A 284 -17.67 -31.27 -2.88
C LEU A 284 -16.87 -32.48 -2.38
N SER A 285 -16.74 -32.70 -1.06
CA SER A 285 -16.07 -33.89 -0.51
C SER A 285 -16.78 -35.22 -0.83
N LYS A 286 -18.07 -35.17 -1.16
CA LYS A 286 -18.86 -36.34 -1.58
C LYS A 286 -18.60 -36.75 -3.03
N TRP A 287 -17.88 -35.92 -3.79
CA TRP A 287 -17.51 -36.18 -5.16
C TRP A 287 -15.99 -36.35 -5.25
N GLN A 288 -15.51 -37.24 -6.13
CA GLN A 288 -14.07 -37.40 -6.41
C GLN A 288 -13.56 -36.26 -7.28
N VAL A 289 -13.67 -35.03 -6.78
CA VAL A 289 -13.07 -33.86 -7.40
C VAL A 289 -11.62 -33.81 -6.91
N GLU A 290 -10.68 -34.21 -7.77
CA GLU A 290 -9.27 -33.93 -7.51
C GLU A 290 -9.12 -32.40 -7.40
N LYS A 291 -8.64 -31.92 -6.25
CA LYS A 291 -8.34 -30.49 -6.06
C LYS A 291 -7.19 -30.12 -7.00
N TYR A 292 -7.50 -29.36 -8.04
CA TYR A 292 -6.54 -28.64 -8.88
C TYR A 292 -6.51 -27.18 -8.47
#